data_AF-A0AB40ED18-F1
#
_entry.id   AF-A0AB40ED18-F1
#
_cell.length_a   1.000
_cell.length_b   1.000
_cell.length_c   1.000
_cell.angle_alpha   90.00
_cell.angle_beta   90.00
_cell.angle_gamma   90.00
#
_symmetry.space_group_name_H-M   'P 1'
#
loop_
_entity.id
_entity.type
_entity.pdbx_description
1 polymer ?
#
loop_
_entity_poly.entity_id
_entity_poly.type
_entity_poly.pdbx_seq_one_letter_code
_entity_poly.pdbx_strand_id
1 'polypeptide(L)'
;MQFNMNNQYHEEHEEPTVIGFEVPKSPDSSYNNVYPGNEDEAQDPPVVPPHLHHTILRCPASRDDIGSLPTPPNVIVNHLYIEERETPRSVVALGFTHRFRSKFVTVVLYKPVQRRGNTGT
;
A
#
# COMPACT_ATOMS: atom_id res chain seq x y z
N MET A 1 -22.94 23.14 21.21
CA MET A 1 -21.77 22.59 20.48
C MET A 1 -22.31 21.80 19.30
N GLN A 2 -22.09 22.27 18.07
CA GLN A 2 -22.32 21.47 16.86
C GLN A 2 -21.25 21.89 15.85
N PHE A 3 -20.27 21.02 15.60
CA PHE A 3 -19.43 21.14 14.41
C PHE A 3 -20.15 20.37 13.30
N ASN A 4 -20.76 21.12 12.39
CA ASN A 4 -21.41 20.59 11.21
C ASN A 4 -20.33 20.31 10.15
N MET A 5 -19.96 19.05 9.96
CA MET A 5 -19.01 18.62 8.92
C MET A 5 -19.75 18.28 7.62
N ASN A 6 -20.27 19.31 6.94
CA ASN A 6 -20.76 19.15 5.56
C ASN A 6 -19.59 18.79 4.65
N ASN A 7 -19.35 17.49 4.48
CA ASN A 7 -18.41 16.95 3.52
C ASN A 7 -19.18 16.61 2.24
N GLN A 8 -19.57 17.66 1.52
CA GLN A 8 -20.19 17.50 0.21
C GLN A 8 -19.08 17.46 -0.85
N TYR A 9 -18.32 16.36 -0.89
CA TYR A 9 -17.52 16.00 -2.05
C TYR A 9 -18.42 15.21 -2.99
N HIS A 10 -19.10 15.95 -3.87
CA HIS A 10 -19.78 15.38 -5.02
C HIS A 10 -18.71 15.00 -6.06
N GLU A 11 -18.15 13.81 -5.95
CA GLU A 11 -17.25 13.24 -6.98
C GLU A 11 -18.08 12.72 -8.16
N GLU A 12 -18.29 13.56 -9.16
CA GLU A 12 -18.46 13.08 -10.54
C GLU A 12 -17.09 13.13 -11.23
N HIS A 13 -16.25 12.17 -10.91
CA HIS A 13 -15.18 11.76 -11.82
C HIS A 13 -15.70 10.53 -12.56
N GLU A 14 -16.40 10.77 -13.66
CA GLU A 14 -16.81 9.73 -14.61
C GLU A 14 -15.54 9.23 -15.35
N GLU A 15 -14.69 8.50 -14.65
CA GLU A 15 -13.63 7.72 -15.29
C GLU A 15 -14.29 6.56 -16.04
N PRO A 16 -13.93 6.31 -17.31
CA PRO A 16 -14.50 5.20 -18.07
C PRO A 16 -14.15 3.89 -17.37
N THR A 17 -15.15 3.32 -16.69
CA THR A 17 -14.99 2.07 -15.96
C THR A 17 -15.21 0.92 -16.92
N VAL A 18 -14.25 -0.01 -16.99
CA VAL A 18 -14.38 -1.23 -17.80
C VAL A 18 -15.35 -2.17 -17.09
N ILE A 19 -16.38 -2.64 -17.79
CA ILE A 19 -17.38 -3.57 -17.25
C ILE A 19 -16.68 -4.81 -16.65
N GLY A 20 -16.95 -5.10 -15.38
CA GLY A 20 -16.34 -6.21 -14.62
C GLY A 20 -15.04 -5.86 -13.89
N PHE A 21 -14.56 -4.62 -14.01
CA PHE A 21 -13.46 -4.07 -13.22
C PHE A 21 -13.92 -2.87 -12.38
N GLU A 22 -15.21 -2.80 -12.05
CA GLU A 22 -15.72 -1.79 -11.13
C GLU A 22 -15.04 -1.97 -9.76
N VAL A 23 -14.57 -0.87 -9.17
CA VAL A 23 -14.04 -0.91 -7.80
C VAL A 23 -15.21 -1.22 -6.86
N PRO A 24 -15.19 -2.34 -6.11
CA PRO A 24 -16.28 -2.67 -5.21
C PRO A 24 -16.35 -1.61 -4.11
N LYS A 25 -17.57 -1.13 -3.82
CA LYS A 25 -17.81 -0.25 -2.68
C LYS A 25 -17.50 -1.00 -1.39
N SER A 26 -16.85 -0.31 -0.45
CA SER A 26 -16.73 -0.81 0.91
C SER A 26 -18.13 -1.11 1.48
N PRO A 27 -18.30 -2.20 2.24
CA PRO A 27 -19.58 -2.51 2.88
C PRO A 27 -20.00 -1.41 3.88
N ASP A 28 -21.29 -1.12 3.95
CA ASP A 28 -21.83 -0.04 4.80
C ASP A 28 -21.65 -0.29 6.32
N SER A 29 -21.53 -1.56 6.74
CA SER A 29 -21.44 -1.92 8.17
C SER A 29 -20.78 -3.27 8.48
N SER A 30 -20.12 -3.95 7.52
CA SER A 30 -19.57 -5.29 7.76
C SER A 30 -18.23 -5.32 8.50
N TYR A 31 -17.55 -4.18 8.64
CA TYR A 31 -16.29 -4.10 9.36
C TYR A 31 -16.54 -4.30 10.85
N ASN A 32 -15.91 -5.31 11.43
CA ASN A 32 -15.91 -5.56 12.86
C ASN A 32 -14.47 -5.72 13.36
N ASN A 33 -14.28 -5.73 14.68
CA ASN A 33 -12.96 -5.93 15.33
C ASN A 33 -12.96 -7.18 16.20
N VAL A 34 -13.84 -8.15 15.90
CA VAL A 34 -13.88 -9.42 16.64
C VAL A 34 -12.73 -10.28 16.12
N TYR A 35 -11.99 -10.92 17.02
CA TYR A 35 -10.94 -11.84 16.60
C TYR A 35 -11.57 -13.01 15.83
N PRO A 36 -11.03 -13.38 14.65
CA PRO A 36 -11.52 -14.52 13.88
C PRO A 36 -11.41 -15.80 14.72
N GLY A 37 -12.37 -16.71 14.54
CA GLY A 37 -12.41 -17.99 15.25
C GLY A 37 -11.67 -19.09 14.48
N ASN A 38 -11.48 -20.26 15.10
CA ASN A 38 -10.78 -21.40 14.48
C ASN A 38 -11.46 -21.91 13.19
N GLU A 39 -12.76 -21.64 13.00
CA GLU A 39 -13.51 -22.03 11.79
C GLU A 39 -13.16 -21.15 10.58
N ASP A 40 -12.67 -19.91 10.81
CA ASP A 40 -12.22 -18.99 9.76
C ASP A 40 -10.81 -19.36 9.24
N GLU A 41 -10.09 -20.24 9.93
CA GLU A 41 -8.75 -20.71 9.58
C GLU A 41 -8.77 -21.96 8.66
N ALA A 42 -9.95 -22.45 8.26
CA ALA A 42 -10.08 -23.73 7.57
C ALA A 42 -9.57 -23.74 6.12
N GLN A 43 -9.27 -22.58 5.52
CA GLN A 43 -8.75 -22.47 4.16
C GLN A 43 -7.35 -21.89 4.15
N ASP A 44 -6.47 -22.54 3.39
CA ASP A 44 -5.13 -22.01 3.14
C ASP A 44 -5.20 -20.64 2.44
N PRO A 45 -4.37 -19.66 2.85
CA PRO A 45 -4.33 -18.37 2.19
C PRO A 45 -3.86 -18.51 0.74
N PRO A 46 -4.31 -17.63 -0.16
CA PRO A 46 -3.85 -17.65 -1.54
C PRO A 46 -2.34 -17.40 -1.64
N VAL A 47 -1.72 -18.04 -2.63
CA VAL A 47 -0.30 -17.86 -2.91
C VAL A 47 -0.04 -16.41 -3.34
N VAL A 48 1.05 -15.83 -2.84
CA VAL A 48 1.47 -14.47 -3.21
C VAL A 48 1.80 -14.42 -4.71
N PRO A 49 1.19 -13.49 -5.48
CA PRO A 49 1.52 -13.33 -6.89
C PRO A 49 3.00 -12.99 -7.09
N PRO A 50 3.70 -13.62 -8.05
CA PRO A 50 5.14 -13.44 -8.24
C PRO A 50 5.52 -12.00 -8.61
N HIS A 51 4.58 -11.25 -9.20
CA HIS A 51 4.73 -9.84 -9.55
C HIS A 51 5.00 -8.96 -8.33
N LEU A 52 4.48 -9.31 -7.14
CA LEU A 52 4.65 -8.51 -5.93
C LEU A 52 6.06 -8.59 -5.33
N HIS A 53 6.89 -9.54 -5.75
CA HIS A 53 8.30 -9.61 -5.31
C HIS A 53 9.20 -8.58 -6.02
N HIS A 54 8.76 -8.02 -7.14
CA HIS A 54 9.53 -7.05 -7.92
C HIS A 54 9.01 -5.63 -7.69
N THR A 55 9.83 -4.77 -7.08
CA THR A 55 9.54 -3.33 -6.95
C THR A 55 10.48 -2.55 -7.86
N ILE A 56 9.98 -1.45 -8.45
CA ILE A 56 10.79 -0.57 -9.32
C ILE A 56 11.94 0.10 -8.55
N LEU A 57 11.88 0.12 -7.21
CA LEU A 57 12.95 0.62 -6.34
C LEU A 57 14.11 -0.36 -6.18
N ARG A 58 13.95 -1.63 -6.56
CA ARG A 58 15.03 -2.64 -6.56
C ARG A 58 15.85 -2.63 -7.84
N CYS A 59 15.40 -1.94 -8.89
CA CYS A 59 16.16 -1.83 -10.13
C CYS A 59 17.37 -0.90 -9.90
N PRO A 60 18.59 -1.31 -10.28
CA PRO A 60 19.75 -0.43 -10.18
C PRO A 60 19.53 0.80 -11.07
N ALA A 61 19.70 1.99 -10.51
CA ALA A 61 19.63 3.21 -11.30
C ALA A 61 20.72 3.19 -12.39
N SER A 62 20.32 3.35 -13.65
CA SER A 62 21.27 3.61 -14.72
C SER A 62 22.01 4.92 -14.40
N ARG A 63 23.35 4.94 -14.56
CA ARG A 63 24.19 6.13 -14.26
C ARG A 63 23.74 7.39 -15.01
N ASP A 64 23.01 7.23 -16.11
CA ASP A 64 22.59 8.35 -16.97
C ASP A 64 21.19 8.90 -16.63
N ASP A 65 20.43 8.26 -15.74
CA ASP A 65 19.00 8.56 -15.56
C ASP A 65 18.58 8.56 -14.07
N ILE A 66 19.28 9.38 -13.27
CA ILE A 66 19.19 9.48 -11.80
C ILE A 66 17.79 9.88 -11.26
N GLY A 67 16.81 10.14 -12.13
CA GLY A 67 15.44 10.51 -11.74
C GLY A 67 14.31 9.75 -12.44
N SER A 68 14.61 8.84 -13.37
CA SER A 68 13.61 8.15 -14.20
C SER A 68 13.45 6.71 -13.74
N LEU A 69 12.37 6.44 -13.01
CA LEU A 69 11.96 5.06 -12.70
C LEU A 69 11.25 4.45 -13.92
N PRO A 70 11.44 3.15 -14.21
CA PRO A 70 10.70 2.48 -15.26
C PRO A 70 9.19 2.54 -14.99
N THR A 71 8.39 2.50 -16.04
CA THR A 71 6.93 2.46 -15.88
C THR A 71 6.52 1.19 -15.12
N PRO A 72 5.85 1.30 -13.96
CA PRO A 72 5.49 0.14 -13.16
C PRO A 72 4.34 -0.66 -13.84
N PRO A 73 4.33 -2.00 -13.74
CA PRO A 73 3.15 -2.77 -14.09
C PRO A 73 1.98 -2.42 -13.16
N ASN A 74 0.75 -2.41 -13.67
CA ASN A 74 -0.43 -2.04 -12.88
C ASN A 74 -0.61 -2.91 -11.62
N VAL A 75 -0.14 -4.16 -11.66
CA VAL A 75 -0.24 -5.13 -10.55
C VAL A 75 0.55 -4.70 -9.30
N ILE A 76 1.55 -3.83 -9.41
CA ILE A 76 2.34 -3.38 -8.25
C ILE A 76 1.91 -2.00 -7.71
N VAL A 77 0.96 -1.36 -8.39
CA VAL A 77 0.41 -0.05 -7.98
C VAL A 77 -0.50 -0.27 -6.77
N ASN A 78 -0.45 0.66 -5.82
CA ASN A 78 -1.17 0.61 -4.55
C ASN A 78 -0.72 -0.50 -3.59
N HIS A 79 0.45 -1.11 -3.80
CA HIS A 79 1.05 -2.05 -2.86
C HIS A 79 2.13 -1.36 -2.00
N LEU A 80 2.10 -1.66 -0.69
CA LEU A 80 3.09 -1.17 0.27
C LEU A 80 4.31 -2.09 0.28
N TYR A 81 5.49 -1.51 0.12
CA TYR A 81 6.77 -2.19 0.20
C TYR A 81 7.52 -1.75 1.46
N ILE A 82 8.18 -2.70 2.10
CA ILE A 82 9.05 -2.45 3.24
C ILE A 82 10.45 -2.88 2.83
N GLU A 83 11.43 -2.06 3.16
CA GLU A 83 12.82 -2.43 2.92
C GLU A 83 13.24 -3.58 3.85
N GLU A 84 13.51 -4.74 3.26
CA GLU A 84 14.03 -5.91 3.96
C GLU A 84 15.53 -5.74 4.19
N ARG A 85 15.94 -5.53 5.44
CA ARG A 85 17.35 -5.45 5.85
C ARG A 85 17.62 -6.36 7.04
N GLU A 86 18.77 -7.03 7.01
CA GLU A 86 19.24 -7.94 8.06
C GLU A 86 19.63 -7.23 9.38
N THR A 87 19.86 -5.91 9.35
CA THR A 87 20.36 -5.17 10.52
C THR A 87 19.27 -4.29 11.16
N PRO A 88 19.14 -4.30 12.50
CA PRO A 88 18.16 -3.46 13.19
C PRO A 88 18.57 -1.99 13.06
N ARG A 89 17.73 -1.18 12.42
CA ARG A 89 17.87 0.28 12.38
C ARG A 89 16.77 0.95 13.21
N SER A 90 17.04 2.17 13.64
CA SER A 90 16.05 3.04 14.28
C SER A 90 15.05 3.65 13.29
N VAL A 91 15.13 3.29 12.01
CA VAL A 91 14.30 3.84 10.93
C VAL A 91 13.86 2.70 10.00
N VAL A 92 12.58 2.71 9.63
CA VAL A 92 12.00 1.85 8.60
C VAL A 92 11.75 2.69 7.35
N ALA A 93 12.11 2.15 6.19
CA ALA A 93 11.79 2.73 4.88
C ALA A 93 10.58 2.02 4.29
N LEU A 94 9.55 2.80 3.93
CA LEU A 94 8.30 2.36 3.32
C LEU A 94 8.22 2.90 1.89
N GLY A 95 7.99 2.03 0.91
CA GLY A 95 7.82 2.39 -0.49
C GLY A 95 6.37 2.18 -0.94
N PHE A 96 5.82 3.10 -1.73
CA PHE A 96 4.47 3.00 -2.27
C PHE A 96 4.40 3.66 -3.66
N THR A 97 3.70 3.02 -4.61
CA THR A 97 3.50 3.58 -5.95
C THR A 97 2.02 3.82 -6.21
N HIS A 98 1.67 5.02 -6.63
CA HIS A 98 0.30 5.42 -6.94
C HIS A 98 0.20 5.96 -8.37
N ARG A 99 -0.95 5.76 -9.01
CA ARG A 99 -1.26 6.34 -10.31
C ARG A 99 -2.01 7.66 -10.12
N PHE A 100 -1.41 8.76 -10.53
CA PHE A 100 -2.06 10.08 -10.61
C PHE A 100 -2.34 10.41 -12.07
N ARG A 101 -3.62 10.31 -12.49
CA ARG A 101 -4.04 10.40 -13.91
C ARG A 101 -3.27 9.41 -14.79
N SER A 102 -2.49 9.91 -15.75
CA SER A 102 -1.66 9.12 -16.67
C SER A 102 -0.20 8.97 -16.22
N LYS A 103 0.13 9.35 -14.99
CA LYS A 103 1.49 9.31 -14.43
C LYS A 103 1.54 8.43 -13.17
N PHE A 104 2.73 7.90 -12.90
CA PHE A 104 2.99 7.12 -11.69
C PHE A 104 3.90 7.92 -10.77
N VAL A 105 3.59 7.89 -9.47
CA VAL A 105 4.37 8.54 -8.42
C VAL A 105 4.77 7.48 -7.42
N THR A 106 6.08 7.36 -7.17
CA THR A 106 6.62 6.47 -6.16
C THR A 106 7.15 7.28 -4.99
N VAL A 107 6.60 7.01 -3.81
CA VAL A 107 6.93 7.69 -2.56
C VAL A 107 7.76 6.74 -1.69
N VAL A 108 8.82 7.28 -1.08
CA VAL A 108 9.60 6.59 -0.05
C VAL A 108 9.50 7.39 1.25
N LEU A 109 8.89 6.79 2.27
CA LEU A 109 8.77 7.37 3.61
C LEU A 109 9.77 6.72 4.55
N TYR A 110 10.63 7.54 5.16
CA TYR A 110 11.53 7.12 6.23
C TYR A 110 10.89 7.47 7.58
N LYS A 111 10.49 6.44 8.32
CA LYS A 111 9.82 6.58 9.61
C LYS A 111 10.71 6.04 10.74
N PRO A 112 11.09 6.87 11.73
CA PRO A 112 11.76 6.37 12.93
C PRO A 112 10.88 5.37 13.69
N VAL A 113 11.49 4.30 14.19
CA VAL A 113 10.82 3.28 14.99
C VAL A 113 11.48 3.26 16.36
N GLN A 114 10.70 3.61 17.39
CA GLN A 114 11.13 3.45 18.77
C GLN A 114 11.03 1.98 19.12
N ARG A 115 12.17 1.29 19.21
CA ARG A 115 12.19 -0.02 19.83
C ARG A 115 12.12 0.22 21.33
N ARG A 116 10.95 -0.02 21.94
CA ARG A 116 10.80 -0.07 23.40
C ARG A 116 11.87 -1.04 23.90
N GLY A 117 12.91 -0.51 24.56
CA GLY A 117 13.95 -1.32 25.17
C GLY A 117 13.27 -2.32 26.09
N ASN A 118 13.73 -3.57 26.08
CA ASN A 118 13.36 -4.56 27.08
C ASN A 118 13.56 -3.93 28.46
N THR A 119 12.49 -3.51 29.12
CA THR A 119 12.47 -3.41 30.58
C THR A 119 12.31 -4.84 31.07
N GLY A 120 13.43 -5.59 31.02
CA GLY A 120 13.55 -6.84 31.75
C GLY A 120 13.59 -6.51 33.23
N THR A 121 12.53 -6.87 33.93
CA THR A 121 12.54 -7.14 35.36
C THR A 121 13.43 -8.34 35.66
#